data_AF-A0A3M1RRK1-F1
#
_entry.id   AF-A0A3M1RRK1-F1
#
_cell.length_a   1.000
_cell.length_b   1.000
_cell.length_c   1.000
_cell.angle_alpha   90.00
_cell.angle_beta   90.00
_cell.angle_gamma   90.00
#
_symmetry.space_group_name_H-M   'P 1'
#
loop_
_entity.id
_entity.type
_entity.pdbx_description
1 polymer ?
#
loop_
_entity_poly.entity_id
_entity_poly.type
_entity_poly.pdbx_seq_one_letter_code
_entity_poly.pdbx_strand_id
1 'polypeptide(L)'
;MAIQWDATWTHGRRGTVEGALERITRMLLRSYLSIRVVRSDQQAKATYVQHFRDPLLNHLPRASNIIRLMHDRVTTQQVMIMSYVPNLAAFNALGLVLPPGMSFETIEAFVIQRGVAAAMPLTVYIGPAFFTHNVYIPKAVNQRTGTGTILHELSHGVGNTADHAYTWEPRYASLTANQRTNNADSYRAYCQSFDML
;
A
#
# COMPACT_ATOMS: atom_id res chain seq x y z
N MET A 1 -4.96 6.61 14.74
CA MET A 1 -5.33 5.31 14.15
C MET A 1 -6.05 4.46 15.19
N ALA A 2 -7.23 3.95 14.86
CA ALA A 2 -7.87 2.88 15.63
C ALA A 2 -7.62 1.55 14.91
N ILE A 3 -6.65 0.76 15.37
CA ILE A 3 -6.44 -0.60 14.86
C ILE A 3 -7.34 -1.54 15.65
N GLN A 4 -8.16 -2.31 14.93
CA GLN A 4 -8.85 -3.46 15.52
C GLN A 4 -8.10 -4.72 15.11
N TRP A 5 -7.57 -5.44 16.10
CA TRP A 5 -7.02 -6.77 15.90
C TRP A 5 -8.15 -7.79 16.05
N ASP A 6 -8.32 -8.65 15.06
CA ASP A 6 -9.25 -9.77 15.22
C ASP A 6 -8.66 -10.88 16.11
N ALA A 7 -9.44 -11.94 16.33
CA ALA A 7 -9.07 -13.05 17.20
C ALA A 7 -7.87 -13.89 16.68
N THR A 8 -7.41 -13.66 15.46
CA THR A 8 -6.33 -14.46 14.84
C THR A 8 -4.92 -14.04 15.27
N TRP A 9 -4.79 -12.97 16.06
CA TRP A 9 -3.50 -12.37 16.42
C TRP A 9 -2.94 -12.80 17.77
N THR A 10 -1.67 -13.22 17.76
CA THR A 10 -0.81 -13.29 18.95
C THR A 10 -0.12 -11.94 19.23
N HIS A 11 0.20 -11.64 20.50
CA HIS A 11 0.81 -10.35 20.90
C HIS A 11 2.13 -10.05 20.14
N GLY A 12 2.99 -11.05 19.96
CA GLY A 12 4.30 -10.86 19.30
C GLY A 12 4.23 -10.44 17.83
N ARG A 13 3.19 -10.88 17.08
CA ARG A 13 3.02 -10.52 15.66
C ARG A 13 2.44 -9.11 15.47
N ARG A 14 1.71 -8.59 16.46
CA ARG A 14 1.12 -7.24 16.42
C ARG A 14 2.21 -6.17 16.35
N GLY A 15 3.24 -6.29 17.19
CA GLY A 15 4.32 -5.29 17.26
C GLY A 15 5.06 -5.07 15.93
N THR A 16 5.27 -6.12 15.14
CA THR A 16 5.88 -5.99 13.81
C THR A 16 5.00 -5.18 12.85
N VAL A 17 3.70 -5.43 12.86
CA VAL A 17 2.74 -4.72 12.00
C VAL A 17 2.54 -3.29 12.49
N GLU A 18 2.50 -3.06 13.80
CA GLU A 18 2.44 -1.72 14.40
C GLU A 18 3.63 -0.87 13.98
N GLY A 19 4.85 -1.41 14.09
CA GLY A 19 6.06 -0.71 13.62
C GLY A 19 6.04 -0.39 12.13
N ALA A 20 5.49 -1.30 11.30
CA ALA A 20 5.28 -1.04 9.88
C ALA A 20 4.26 0.10 9.66
N LEU A 21 3.14 0.11 10.39
CA LEU A 21 2.10 1.14 10.28
C LEU A 21 2.56 2.52 10.73
N GLU A 22 3.36 2.60 11.79
CA GLU A 22 3.98 3.87 12.22
C GLU A 22 4.86 4.45 11.11
N ARG A 23 5.65 3.59 10.46
CA ARG A 23 6.50 3.97 9.34
C ARG A 23 5.68 4.42 8.13
N ILE A 24 4.62 3.68 7.81
CA ILE A 24 3.66 4.03 6.75
C ILE A 24 3.02 5.38 7.01
N THR A 25 2.66 5.68 8.26
CA THR A 25 2.08 6.97 8.65
C THR A 25 3.05 8.11 8.35
N ARG A 26 4.34 7.96 8.67
CA ARG A 26 5.37 8.97 8.34
C ARG A 26 5.58 9.12 6.83
N MET A 27 5.65 8.02 6.09
CA MET A 27 5.76 8.03 4.63
C MET A 27 4.57 8.75 3.99
N LEU A 28 3.34 8.43 4.40
CA LEU A 28 2.13 9.02 3.88
C LEU A 28 2.00 10.50 4.22
N LEU A 29 2.39 10.92 5.43
CA LEU A 29 2.42 12.34 5.79
C LEU A 29 3.34 13.13 4.85
N ARG A 30 4.58 12.65 4.66
CA ARG A 30 5.55 13.30 3.76
C ARG A 30 5.09 13.28 2.30
N SER A 31 4.52 12.16 1.86
CA SER A 31 3.93 12.01 0.52
C SER A 31 2.78 12.99 0.30
N TYR A 32 1.91 13.15 1.30
CA TYR A 32 0.78 14.08 1.29
C TYR A 32 1.24 15.54 1.22
N LEU A 33 2.27 15.90 2.00
CA LEU A 33 2.86 17.23 1.94
C LEU A 33 3.51 17.49 0.58
N SER A 34 4.28 16.53 0.05
CA SER A 34 4.95 16.65 -1.25
C SER A 34 3.95 16.79 -2.40
N ILE A 35 2.91 15.95 -2.46
CA ILE A 35 1.97 15.97 -3.59
C ILE A 35 1.17 17.29 -3.68
N ARG A 36 0.95 17.98 -2.56
CA ARG A 36 0.25 19.28 -2.51
C ARG A 36 1.04 20.43 -3.13
N VAL A 37 2.36 20.31 -3.19
CA VAL A 37 3.25 21.37 -3.70
C VAL A 37 3.84 21.05 -5.07
N VAL A 38 3.41 19.96 -5.73
CA VAL A 38 3.90 19.52 -7.07
C VAL A 38 3.84 20.61 -8.14
N ARG A 39 2.92 21.56 -8.03
CA ARG A 39 2.80 22.67 -9.00
C ARG A 39 3.83 23.78 -8.78
N SER A 40 4.35 23.93 -7.56
CA SER A 40 5.23 25.03 -7.15
C SER A 40 6.64 24.59 -6.79
N ASP A 41 6.88 23.30 -6.57
CA ASP A 41 8.17 22.71 -6.19
C ASP A 41 8.66 21.72 -7.25
N GLN A 42 9.84 21.98 -7.83
CA GLN A 42 10.41 21.16 -8.90
C GLN A 42 10.85 19.78 -8.43
N GLN A 43 11.33 19.65 -7.19
CA GLN A 43 11.74 18.36 -6.63
C GLN A 43 10.50 17.47 -6.40
N ALA A 44 9.44 18.03 -5.81
CA ALA A 44 8.16 17.34 -5.65
C ALA A 44 7.59 16.92 -7.01
N LYS A 45 7.66 17.80 -8.02
CA LYS A 45 7.26 17.47 -9.39
C LYS A 45 8.08 16.33 -9.97
N ALA A 46 9.40 16.35 -9.83
CA ALA A 46 10.28 15.30 -10.34
C ALA A 46 9.94 13.94 -9.72
N THR A 47 9.77 13.88 -8.40
CA THR A 47 9.36 12.65 -7.70
C THR A 47 7.96 12.18 -8.16
N TYR A 48 7.00 13.10 -8.32
CA TYR A 48 5.68 12.75 -8.85
C TYR A 48 5.75 12.15 -10.26
N VAL A 49 6.45 12.82 -11.18
CA VAL A 49 6.57 12.38 -12.59
C VAL A 49 7.31 11.05 -12.70
N GLN A 50 8.31 10.80 -11.86
CA GLN A 50 9.04 9.53 -11.81
C GLN A 50 8.09 8.34 -11.57
N HIS A 51 7.13 8.48 -10.66
CA HIS A 51 6.27 7.38 -10.24
C HIS A 51 4.97 7.28 -11.03
N PHE A 52 4.41 8.42 -11.44
CA PHE A 52 3.12 8.49 -12.13
C PHE A 52 3.21 8.75 -13.64
N ARG A 53 4.39 9.04 -14.20
CA ARG A 53 4.62 9.36 -15.62
C ARG A 53 3.68 10.43 -16.19
N ASP A 54 3.28 11.39 -15.36
CA ASP A 54 2.32 12.45 -15.71
C ASP A 54 3.00 13.84 -15.69
N PRO A 55 3.82 14.19 -16.72
CA PRO A 55 4.57 15.45 -16.73
C PRO A 55 3.69 16.70 -16.84
N LEU A 56 2.47 16.54 -17.37
CA LEU A 56 1.49 17.61 -17.54
C LEU A 56 0.56 17.76 -16.33
N LEU A 57 0.66 16.86 -15.35
CA LEU A 57 -0.13 16.87 -14.11
C LEU A 57 -1.65 16.71 -14.34
N ASN A 58 -2.05 16.07 -15.43
CA ASN A 58 -3.45 15.85 -15.79
C ASN A 58 -4.17 14.93 -14.79
N HIS A 59 -3.43 14.01 -14.18
CA HIS A 59 -3.92 13.01 -13.23
C HIS A 59 -3.54 13.34 -11.78
N LEU A 60 -2.88 14.48 -11.54
CA LEU A 60 -2.52 14.95 -10.20
C LEU A 60 -3.71 14.99 -9.23
N PRO A 61 -4.92 15.46 -9.59
CA PRO A 61 -6.07 15.45 -8.67
C PRO A 61 -6.42 14.05 -8.17
N ARG A 62 -6.39 13.03 -9.03
CA ARG A 62 -6.66 11.62 -8.65
C ARG A 62 -5.59 11.12 -7.68
N ALA A 63 -4.32 11.24 -8.06
CA ALA A 63 -3.21 10.77 -7.24
C ALA A 63 -3.19 11.48 -5.87
N SER A 64 -3.40 12.81 -5.84
CA SER A 64 -3.48 13.60 -4.62
C SER A 64 -4.62 13.14 -3.71
N ASN A 65 -5.80 12.89 -4.28
CA ASN A 65 -6.94 12.40 -3.51
C ASN A 65 -6.69 11.01 -2.92
N ILE A 66 -6.08 10.08 -3.68
CA ILE A 66 -5.78 8.74 -3.16
C ILE A 66 -4.74 8.81 -2.03
N ILE A 67 -3.67 9.58 -2.18
CA ILE A 67 -2.67 9.76 -1.12
C ILE A 67 -3.29 10.38 0.13
N ARG A 68 -4.15 11.39 -0.04
CA ARG A 68 -4.91 11.96 1.08
C ARG A 68 -5.76 10.90 1.77
N LEU A 69 -6.52 10.09 1.02
CA LEU A 69 -7.37 9.05 1.60
C LEU A 69 -6.57 7.96 2.31
N MET A 70 -5.40 7.57 1.78
CA MET A 70 -4.49 6.65 2.45
C MET A 70 -3.96 7.25 3.75
N HIS A 71 -3.54 8.52 3.73
CA HIS A 71 -3.09 9.24 4.91
C HIS A 71 -4.21 9.37 5.96
N ASP A 72 -5.41 9.75 5.56
CA ASP A 72 -6.57 9.86 6.44
C ASP A 72 -6.90 8.50 7.07
N ARG A 73 -6.81 7.41 6.30
CA ARG A 73 -7.06 6.05 6.79
C ARG A 73 -6.13 5.65 7.94
N VAL A 74 -4.84 6.02 7.87
CA VAL A 74 -3.86 5.69 8.92
C VAL A 74 -3.77 6.73 10.04
N THR A 75 -4.27 7.95 9.85
CA THR A 75 -4.19 9.02 10.86
C THR A 75 -5.49 9.22 11.65
N THR A 76 -6.64 9.01 11.02
CA THR A 76 -7.95 9.20 11.67
C THR A 76 -8.30 8.03 12.59
N GLN A 77 -9.40 8.16 13.36
CA GLN A 77 -9.98 7.05 14.13
C GLN A 77 -10.79 6.07 13.26
N GLN A 78 -10.65 6.13 11.93
CA GLN A 78 -11.25 5.10 11.07
C GLN A 78 -10.67 3.74 11.41
N VAL A 79 -11.57 2.76 11.56
CA VAL A 79 -11.18 1.40 11.95
C VAL A 79 -10.48 0.73 10.77
N MET A 80 -9.22 0.38 10.99
CA MET A 80 -8.50 -0.61 10.18
C MET A 80 -8.52 -1.93 10.93
N ILE A 81 -9.18 -2.92 10.35
CA ILE A 81 -9.18 -4.27 10.88
C ILE A 81 -7.94 -4.97 10.33
N MET A 82 -7.11 -5.46 11.24
CA MET A 82 -5.99 -6.31 10.90
C MET A 82 -6.39 -7.76 11.16
N SER A 83 -6.20 -8.60 10.15
CA SER A 83 -6.48 -10.04 10.20
C SER A 83 -5.25 -10.81 9.80
N TYR A 84 -4.91 -11.87 10.53
CA TYR A 84 -3.81 -12.76 10.18
C TYR A 84 -4.34 -14.03 9.52
N VAL A 85 -3.76 -14.39 8.38
CA VAL A 85 -4.11 -15.57 7.62
C VAL A 85 -2.92 -16.52 7.68
N PRO A 86 -2.93 -17.53 8.58
CA PRO A 86 -1.75 -18.34 8.84
C PRO A 86 -1.39 -19.36 7.76
N ASN A 87 -2.37 -19.78 6.95
CA ASN A 87 -2.20 -20.88 6.01
C ASN A 87 -3.28 -20.83 4.91
N LEU A 88 -3.11 -21.68 3.90
CA LEU A 88 -4.06 -21.81 2.78
C LEU A 88 -5.47 -22.19 3.23
N ALA A 89 -5.64 -22.97 4.30
CA ALA A 89 -6.97 -23.34 4.80
C ALA A 89 -7.73 -22.11 5.33
N ALA A 90 -7.06 -21.24 6.10
CA ALA A 90 -7.62 -19.98 6.56
C ALA A 90 -7.91 -19.02 5.40
N PHE A 91 -7.06 -19.00 4.37
CA PHE A 91 -7.29 -18.21 3.16
C PHE A 91 -8.55 -18.66 2.40
N ASN A 92 -8.67 -19.97 2.16
CA ASN A 92 -9.83 -20.54 1.47
C ASN A 92 -11.13 -20.32 2.26
N ALA A 93 -11.07 -20.29 3.60
CA ALA A 93 -12.22 -19.97 4.46
C ALA A 93 -12.75 -18.55 4.27
N LEU A 94 -11.96 -17.64 3.69
CA LEU A 94 -12.41 -16.30 3.29
C LEU A 94 -13.24 -16.29 2.00
N GLY A 95 -13.40 -17.45 1.34
CA GLY A 95 -14.08 -17.60 0.06
C GLY A 95 -13.24 -17.13 -1.14
N LEU A 96 -11.92 -17.06 -0.96
CA LEU A 96 -10.97 -16.65 -1.99
C LEU A 96 -10.31 -17.86 -2.66
N VAL A 97 -9.88 -17.66 -3.90
CA VAL A 97 -9.08 -18.62 -4.66
C VAL A 97 -7.77 -17.96 -5.05
N LEU A 98 -6.66 -18.67 -4.86
CA LEU A 98 -5.36 -18.19 -5.30
C LEU A 98 -5.32 -18.09 -6.83
N PRO A 99 -4.73 -17.03 -7.40
CA PRO A 99 -4.45 -16.97 -8.82
C PRO A 99 -3.62 -18.19 -9.27
N PRO A 100 -3.85 -18.72 -10.49
CA PRO A 100 -3.05 -19.82 -11.03
C PRO A 100 -1.55 -19.51 -10.96
N GLY A 101 -0.77 -20.47 -10.44
CA GLY A 101 0.69 -20.34 -10.31
C GLY A 101 1.18 -19.57 -9.08
N MET A 102 0.28 -19.04 -8.23
CA MET A 102 0.65 -18.37 -6.98
C MET A 102 0.72 -19.37 -5.82
N SER A 103 1.74 -19.23 -4.96
CA SER A 103 1.85 -19.97 -3.70
C SER A 103 1.46 -19.10 -2.51
N PHE A 104 0.62 -19.62 -1.62
CA PHE A 104 0.20 -18.92 -0.40
C PHE A 104 1.39 -18.43 0.45
N GLU A 105 2.45 -19.23 0.52
CA GLU A 105 3.65 -18.94 1.31
C GLU A 105 4.43 -17.70 0.81
N THR A 106 4.07 -17.18 -0.36
CA THR A 106 4.67 -15.96 -0.95
C THR A 106 3.82 -14.72 -0.74
N ILE A 107 2.66 -14.83 -0.08
CA ILE A 107 1.75 -13.72 0.19
C ILE A 107 2.15 -13.02 1.48
N GLU A 108 2.53 -11.75 1.35
CA GLU A 108 2.88 -10.90 2.49
C GLU A 108 1.63 -10.28 3.09
N ALA A 109 0.83 -9.60 2.28
CA ALA A 109 -0.45 -9.05 2.67
C ALA A 109 -1.36 -8.99 1.45
N PHE A 110 -2.66 -8.85 1.70
CA PHE A 110 -3.67 -8.57 0.69
C PHE A 110 -4.86 -7.87 1.36
N VAL A 111 -5.64 -7.13 0.59
CA VAL A 111 -6.92 -6.57 1.05
C VAL A 111 -8.07 -7.27 0.34
N ILE A 112 -9.09 -7.63 1.11
CA ILE A 112 -10.42 -7.95 0.55
C ILE A 112 -11.29 -6.72 0.71
N GLN A 113 -11.57 -6.04 -0.40
CA GLN A 113 -12.55 -4.96 -0.39
C GLN A 113 -13.96 -5.52 -0.46
N ARG A 114 -14.74 -5.35 0.61
CA ARG A 114 -16.21 -5.46 0.57
C ARG A 114 -16.85 -4.07 0.44
N GLY A 115 -16.36 -3.28 -0.53
CA GLY A 115 -16.80 -1.90 -0.82
C GLY A 115 -15.69 -0.86 -0.69
N VAL A 116 -15.71 0.16 -1.56
CA VAL A 116 -14.73 1.27 -1.58
C VAL A 116 -15.45 2.54 -1.11
N ALA A 117 -15.39 2.84 0.18
CA ALA A 117 -15.88 4.12 0.71
C ALA A 117 -15.13 4.55 1.97
N ALA A 118 -15.05 5.86 2.20
CA ALA A 118 -14.35 6.44 3.35
C ALA A 118 -14.87 5.94 4.71
N ALA A 119 -16.14 5.52 4.78
CA ALA A 119 -16.77 5.02 6.02
C ALA A 119 -16.79 3.48 6.13
N MET A 120 -16.34 2.75 5.11
CA MET A 120 -16.32 1.29 5.18
C MET A 120 -15.07 0.80 5.94
N PRO A 121 -15.22 -0.15 6.88
CA PRO A 121 -14.09 -0.80 7.51
C PRO A 121 -13.17 -1.40 6.44
N LEU A 122 -11.88 -1.08 6.53
CA LEU A 122 -10.86 -1.68 5.66
C LEU A 122 -10.25 -2.83 6.44
N THR A 123 -10.36 -4.04 5.91
CA THR A 123 -9.68 -5.21 6.48
C THR A 123 -8.44 -5.52 5.66
N VAL A 124 -7.28 -5.45 6.30
CA VAL A 124 -6.00 -5.85 5.72
C VAL A 124 -5.65 -7.22 6.27
N TYR A 125 -5.48 -8.17 5.37
CA TYR A 125 -5.11 -9.54 5.69
C TYR A 125 -3.60 -9.69 5.55
N ILE A 126 -2.95 -10.16 6.60
CA ILE A 126 -1.50 -10.36 6.66
C ILE A 126 -1.22 -11.86 6.52
N GLY A 127 -0.42 -12.23 5.54
CA GLY A 127 0.04 -13.59 5.32
C GLY A 127 1.36 -13.89 6.04
N PRO A 128 1.83 -15.16 6.03
CA PRO A 128 3.06 -15.54 6.70
C PRO A 128 4.30 -14.86 6.11
N ALA A 129 4.31 -14.62 4.79
CA ALA A 129 5.48 -14.08 4.10
C ALA A 129 5.87 -12.67 4.57
N PHE A 130 4.92 -11.94 5.19
CA PHE A 130 5.16 -10.63 5.80
C PHE A 130 6.26 -10.69 6.85
N PHE A 131 6.31 -11.78 7.60
CA PHE A 131 7.19 -11.96 8.74
C PHE A 131 8.50 -12.67 8.37
N THR A 132 8.56 -13.33 7.21
CA THR A 132 9.74 -14.10 6.77
C THR A 132 10.69 -13.29 5.90
N HIS A 133 10.18 -12.31 5.16
CA HIS A 133 11.00 -11.37 4.41
C HIS A 133 11.34 -10.17 5.29
N ASN A 134 12.40 -9.42 4.92
CA ASN A 134 12.68 -8.15 5.56
C ASN A 134 11.44 -7.24 5.48
N VAL A 135 10.78 -7.05 6.62
CA VAL A 135 9.61 -6.15 6.77
C VAL A 135 9.94 -4.74 6.28
N TYR A 136 11.23 -4.40 6.32
CA TYR A 136 11.83 -3.19 5.79
C TYR A 136 13.29 -3.43 5.38
N ILE A 137 13.73 -2.80 4.29
CA ILE A 137 15.13 -2.78 3.84
C ILE A 137 15.55 -1.32 3.62
N PRO A 138 16.49 -0.78 4.42
CA PRO A 138 17.01 0.57 4.19
C PRO A 138 17.56 0.74 2.78
N LYS A 139 17.15 1.81 2.11
CA LYS A 139 17.67 2.26 0.80
C LYS A 139 17.27 1.39 -0.41
N ALA A 140 16.30 0.47 -0.28
CA ALA A 140 15.81 -0.38 -1.37
C ALA A 140 14.35 -0.08 -1.74
N VAL A 141 14.07 1.15 -2.24
CA VAL A 141 12.70 1.66 -2.51
C VAL A 141 11.88 0.85 -3.52
N ASN A 142 12.52 0.02 -4.35
CA ASN A 142 11.82 -0.85 -5.30
C ASN A 142 11.67 -2.30 -4.81
N GLN A 143 12.29 -2.65 -3.68
CA GLN A 143 12.23 -4.01 -3.17
C GLN A 143 10.90 -4.28 -2.46
N ARG A 144 10.35 -5.46 -2.68
CA ARG A 144 9.17 -5.95 -1.99
C ARG A 144 9.50 -6.12 -0.50
N THR A 145 8.69 -5.52 0.36
CA THR A 145 8.79 -5.56 1.82
C THR A 145 7.39 -5.56 2.40
N GLY A 146 7.18 -6.18 3.56
CA GLY A 146 5.87 -6.19 4.22
C GLY A 146 5.28 -4.78 4.39
N THR A 147 6.10 -3.79 4.78
CA THR A 147 5.67 -2.39 4.89
C THR A 147 5.17 -1.82 3.55
N GLY A 148 5.92 -2.06 2.46
CA GLY A 148 5.52 -1.61 1.13
C GLY A 148 4.24 -2.29 0.66
N THR A 149 4.02 -3.56 1.02
CA THR A 149 2.82 -4.30 0.65
C THR A 149 1.59 -3.71 1.35
N ILE A 150 1.64 -3.33 2.63
CA ILE A 150 0.50 -2.63 3.27
C ILE A 150 0.19 -1.30 2.56
N LEU A 151 1.19 -0.53 2.12
CA LEU A 151 0.96 0.69 1.33
C LEU A 151 0.26 0.40 -0.01
N HIS A 152 0.70 -0.64 -0.71
CA HIS A 152 0.10 -1.11 -1.95
C HIS A 152 -1.39 -1.43 -1.70
N GLU A 153 -1.67 -2.25 -0.71
CA GLU A 153 -3.03 -2.68 -0.33
C GLU A 153 -3.93 -1.53 0.13
N LEU A 154 -3.40 -0.56 0.86
CA LEU A 154 -4.14 0.65 1.26
C LEU A 154 -4.68 1.40 0.04
N SER A 155 -3.90 1.47 -1.04
CA SER A 155 -4.31 2.16 -2.26
C SER A 155 -5.48 1.46 -2.97
N HIS A 156 -5.51 0.13 -2.96
CA HIS A 156 -6.69 -0.63 -3.40
C HIS A 156 -7.86 -0.21 -2.52
N GLY A 157 -7.68 -0.37 -1.20
CA GLY A 157 -8.64 -0.10 -0.13
C GLY A 157 -9.38 1.23 -0.24
N VAL A 158 -8.70 2.31 -0.59
CA VAL A 158 -9.27 3.66 -0.59
C VAL A 158 -9.46 4.28 -1.98
N GLY A 159 -8.71 3.80 -2.98
CA GLY A 159 -8.65 4.39 -4.32
C GLY A 159 -9.18 3.50 -5.44
N ASN A 160 -9.52 2.25 -5.13
CA ASN A 160 -9.83 1.20 -6.11
C ASN A 160 -8.77 1.14 -7.22
N THR A 161 -7.50 1.22 -6.83
CA THR A 161 -6.38 1.00 -7.75
C THR A 161 -6.36 -0.47 -8.18
N ALA A 162 -5.62 -0.78 -9.24
CA ALA A 162 -5.47 -2.12 -9.78
C ALA A 162 -4.00 -2.54 -9.82
N ASP A 163 -3.76 -3.82 -10.12
CA ASP A 163 -2.44 -4.40 -10.33
C ASP A 163 -2.09 -4.48 -11.81
N HIS A 164 -1.86 -3.32 -12.44
CA HIS A 164 -1.43 -3.29 -13.84
C HIS A 164 -0.03 -3.90 -14.01
N ALA A 165 0.88 -3.56 -13.09
CA ALA A 165 2.21 -4.16 -13.00
C ALA A 165 2.89 -3.83 -11.66
N TYR A 166 3.80 -4.70 -11.22
CA TYR A 166 4.67 -4.46 -10.08
C TYR A 166 6.00 -3.83 -10.49
N THR A 167 6.66 -3.04 -9.63
CA THR A 167 7.85 -2.24 -9.95
C THR A 167 9.05 -3.04 -10.44
N TRP A 168 9.13 -4.32 -10.05
CA TRP A 168 10.17 -5.25 -10.50
C TRP A 168 9.85 -5.91 -11.84
N GLU A 169 8.61 -5.81 -12.33
CA GLU A 169 8.23 -6.34 -13.63
C GLU A 169 8.68 -5.38 -14.75
N PRO A 170 9.28 -5.88 -15.85
CA PRO A 170 9.70 -5.04 -16.97
C PRO A 170 8.57 -4.16 -17.54
N ARG A 171 7.34 -4.70 -17.58
CA ARG A 171 6.14 -3.99 -18.07
C ARG A 171 5.72 -2.81 -17.20
N TYR A 172 6.22 -2.68 -15.97
CA TYR A 172 5.94 -1.51 -15.15
C TYR A 172 6.40 -0.22 -15.83
N ALA A 173 7.57 -0.26 -16.47
CA ALA A 173 8.14 0.88 -17.19
C ALA A 173 7.32 1.29 -18.42
N SER A 174 6.51 0.39 -19.00
CA SER A 174 5.67 0.69 -20.16
C SER A 174 4.28 1.24 -19.81
N LEU A 175 3.87 1.21 -18.54
CA LEU A 175 2.58 1.78 -18.12
C LEU A 175 2.46 3.26 -18.49
N THR A 176 1.28 3.64 -18.96
CA THR A 176 0.89 5.04 -19.24
C THR A 176 0.62 5.83 -17.95
N ALA A 177 0.51 7.15 -18.03
CA ALA A 177 0.15 8.00 -16.88
C ALA A 177 -1.19 7.59 -16.23
N ASN A 178 -2.19 7.29 -17.07
CA ASN A 178 -3.49 6.82 -16.61
C ASN A 178 -3.39 5.46 -15.90
N GLN A 179 -2.60 4.53 -16.44
CA GLN A 179 -2.36 3.24 -15.78
C GLN A 179 -1.58 3.40 -14.48
N ARG A 180 -0.50 4.20 -14.45
CA ARG A 180 0.30 4.45 -13.23
C ARG A 180 -0.54 5.08 -12.12
N THR A 181 -1.39 6.05 -12.44
CA THR A 181 -2.29 6.67 -11.46
C THR A 181 -3.46 5.76 -11.06
N ASN A 182 -3.65 4.64 -11.76
CA ASN A 182 -4.55 3.56 -11.39
C ASN A 182 -3.82 2.29 -10.91
N ASN A 183 -2.51 2.34 -10.66
CA ASN A 183 -1.71 1.17 -10.30
C ASN A 183 -1.30 1.24 -8.83
N ALA A 184 -1.64 0.22 -8.05
CA ALA A 184 -1.36 0.21 -6.61
C ALA A 184 0.14 0.33 -6.31
N ASP A 185 0.96 -0.33 -7.10
CA ASP A 185 2.41 -0.33 -6.91
C ASP A 185 3.08 1.02 -7.18
N SER A 186 2.42 1.91 -7.93
CA SER A 186 2.89 3.28 -8.13
C SER A 186 2.70 4.15 -6.89
N TYR A 187 1.64 3.92 -6.12
CA TYR A 187 1.46 4.58 -4.83
C TYR A 187 2.45 4.05 -3.80
N ARG A 188 2.69 2.72 -3.77
CA ARG A 188 3.75 2.11 -2.96
C ARG A 188 5.10 2.78 -3.23
N ALA A 189 5.55 2.79 -4.48
CA ALA A 189 6.86 3.32 -4.87
C ALA A 189 6.98 4.83 -4.60
N TYR A 190 5.92 5.61 -4.87
CA TYR A 190 5.90 7.03 -4.54
C TYR A 190 6.07 7.26 -3.03
N CYS A 191 5.29 6.56 -2.20
CA CYS A 191 5.35 6.75 -0.76
C CYS A 191 6.69 6.31 -0.14
N GLN A 192 7.26 5.21 -0.65
CA GLN A 192 8.57 4.72 -0.23
C GLN A 192 9.72 5.69 -0.56
N SER A 193 9.54 6.60 -1.51
CA SER A 193 10.56 7.65 -1.77
C SER A 193 10.74 8.61 -0.59
N PHE A 194 9.81 8.62 0.35
CA PHE A 194 9.85 9.45 1.57
C PHE A 194 10.24 8.66 2.82
N ASP A 195 10.66 7.42 2.63
CA ASP A 195 11.06 6.51 3.69
C ASP A 195 12.47 6.81 4.21
N MET A 196 12.63 7.97 4.85
CA MET A 196 13.89 8.38 5.47
C MET A 196 13.89 8.02 6.96
N LEU A 197 15.01 7.41 7.38
CA LEU A 197 15.37 7.10 8.78
C LEU A 197 15.32 8.35 9.67
#